data_AF-A0A931NEQ7-F1
#
_entry.id   AF-A0A931NEQ7-F1
#
_cell.length_a   1.000
_cell.length_b   1.000
_cell.length_c   1.000
_cell.angle_alpha   90.00
_cell.angle_beta   90.00
_cell.angle_gamma   90.00
#
_symmetry.space_group_name_H-M   'P 1'
#
loop_
_entity.id
_entity.type
_entity.pdbx_description
1 polymer ?
#
loop_
_entity_poly.entity_id
_entity_poly.type
_entity_poly.pdbx_seq_one_letter_code
_entity_poly.pdbx_strand_id
1 'polypeptide(L)'
;MDAETAEFYERNAAELAARYESAASPVERYYPLAFPSGARILDVGAGSGRDLAALLQAGYDGYGVEPSSRLRDAALAAHPELTTRLTGGALPALGTPFGGCFGGIVCCAVLMHVPESELFDAALALRRVLDPHGRLLMSIPASRTDVGQNHRDNNGRLFHPYLPEELQLLFERLGFQLIGRWDTEDVLRRGGTSWVTLLFELRSGGQTRAIDQIEGILNRDRKVATYKFALFRALAEISTQEPRVTRWLPGGRVAVPIDCIARRWLRYYWPIIANDRFVPQSLAEGAGNLQQPVAFRAPLQALIQQFADQGTHGGLTAWHLDSTSGRLPAAIVALEMQALRSIARAIRSGPVTYAGGSLESGRVFEYDAKTKAVLMSAVLWRELSLLGHWIVDAVIVRWAALTERFAQRQGLHSGDVLPLLLAKPEPERATAQARAVFLAAGPAHCVWSGRQLCERSLAVDHLIPFALWGNNDLWNLVPAHAAINCQKSDKLPAGALLVERRDHIVDSWSLLRDAMPEAFDGHAMHLLGSKPGREGHWRSELFARLREAVEVTALQRGVERWTPKVEVAQAVSIAHR
;
A
#
# COMPACT_ATOMS: atom_id res chain seq x y z
N MET A 1 23.52 -29.08 5.65
CA MET A 1 23.02 -30.40 5.19
C MET A 1 23.14 -31.32 6.39
N ASP A 2 22.10 -32.10 6.67
CA ASP A 2 22.11 -33.08 7.74
C ASP A 2 23.19 -34.16 7.54
N ALA A 3 23.91 -34.52 8.61
CA ALA A 3 25.09 -35.40 8.54
C ALA A 3 24.73 -36.84 8.13
N GLU A 4 23.67 -37.41 8.72
CA GLU A 4 23.20 -38.77 8.37
C GLU A 4 22.77 -38.84 6.90
N THR A 5 22.10 -37.80 6.41
CA THR A 5 21.72 -37.69 5.01
C THR A 5 22.95 -37.61 4.09
N ALA A 6 23.97 -36.84 4.45
CA ALA A 6 25.20 -36.72 3.70
C ALA A 6 25.94 -38.07 3.60
N GLU A 7 26.04 -38.81 4.71
CA GLU A 7 26.65 -40.15 4.73
C GLU A 7 25.90 -41.15 3.84
N PHE A 8 24.57 -41.09 3.79
CA PHE A 8 23.78 -41.93 2.89
C PHE A 8 24.14 -41.66 1.43
N TYR A 9 24.20 -40.40 1.01
CA TYR A 9 24.54 -40.04 -0.37
C TYR A 9 25.97 -40.44 -0.73
N GLU A 10 26.93 -40.26 0.18
CA GLU A 10 28.32 -40.68 -0.03
C GLU A 10 28.45 -42.20 -0.18
N ARG A 11 27.72 -42.97 0.62
CA ARG A 11 27.77 -44.44 0.61
C ARG A 11 27.12 -45.04 -0.63
N ASN A 12 26.02 -44.46 -1.10
CA ASN A 12 25.18 -45.00 -2.17
C ASN A 12 25.35 -44.27 -3.52
N ALA A 13 26.39 -43.45 -3.66
CA ALA A 13 26.60 -42.55 -4.80
C ALA A 13 26.46 -43.24 -6.17
N ALA A 14 27.11 -44.40 -6.37
CA ALA A 14 27.11 -45.09 -7.67
C ALA A 14 25.71 -45.58 -8.09
N GLU A 15 24.96 -46.18 -7.15
CA GLU A 15 23.60 -46.66 -7.40
C GLU A 15 22.64 -45.49 -7.66
N LEU A 16 22.73 -44.44 -6.83
CA LEU A 16 21.92 -43.23 -6.98
C LEU A 16 22.20 -42.53 -8.29
N ALA A 17 23.47 -42.41 -8.70
CA ALA A 17 23.84 -41.79 -9.95
C ALA A 17 23.23 -42.56 -11.14
N ALA A 18 23.40 -43.88 -11.18
CA ALA A 18 22.79 -44.72 -12.22
C ALA A 18 21.26 -44.57 -12.26
N ARG A 19 20.61 -44.50 -11.10
CA ARG A 19 19.16 -44.29 -11.00
C ARG A 19 18.74 -42.91 -11.51
N TYR A 20 19.47 -41.86 -11.17
CA TYR A 20 19.16 -40.50 -11.61
C TYR A 20 19.31 -40.35 -13.12
N GLU A 21 20.36 -40.93 -13.71
CA GLU A 21 20.59 -40.93 -15.16
C GLU A 21 19.55 -41.77 -15.93
N SER A 22 18.82 -42.68 -15.27
CA SER A 22 17.83 -43.54 -15.93
C SER A 22 16.57 -42.80 -16.43
N ALA A 23 16.37 -41.55 -16.02
CA ALA A 23 15.22 -40.74 -16.43
C ALA A 23 15.58 -39.24 -16.49
N ALA A 24 14.99 -38.53 -17.47
CA ALA A 24 15.09 -37.08 -17.55
C ALA A 24 14.61 -36.41 -16.25
N SER A 25 15.16 -35.23 -15.97
CA SER A 25 14.79 -34.52 -14.75
C SER A 25 13.37 -33.97 -14.83
N PRO A 26 12.56 -34.07 -13.76
CA PRO A 26 11.22 -33.50 -13.73
C PRO A 26 11.18 -31.98 -13.94
N VAL A 27 12.29 -31.28 -13.65
CA VAL A 27 12.39 -29.82 -13.76
C VAL A 27 12.95 -29.35 -15.10
N GLU A 28 13.55 -30.23 -15.89
CA GLU A 28 14.22 -29.91 -17.16
C GLU A 28 13.31 -29.18 -18.15
N ARG A 29 12.07 -29.64 -18.27
CA ARG A 29 11.04 -29.02 -19.12
C ARG A 29 10.74 -27.56 -18.78
N TYR A 30 11.07 -27.10 -17.57
CA TYR A 30 10.82 -25.74 -17.15
C TYR A 30 12.00 -24.81 -17.45
N TYR A 31 13.18 -25.30 -17.85
CA TYR A 31 14.35 -24.45 -18.10
C TYR A 31 14.09 -23.33 -19.10
N PRO A 32 13.46 -23.56 -20.27
CA PRO A 32 13.18 -22.50 -21.24
C PRO A 32 12.21 -21.43 -20.72
N LEU A 33 11.33 -21.82 -19.79
CA LEU A 33 10.38 -20.91 -19.15
C LEU A 33 11.04 -20.15 -17.99
N ALA A 34 11.90 -20.85 -17.25
CA ALA A 34 12.56 -20.36 -16.05
C ALA A 34 13.69 -19.39 -16.39
N PHE A 35 14.53 -19.67 -17.37
CA PHE A 35 15.79 -18.95 -17.55
C PHE A 35 15.94 -18.33 -18.94
N PRO A 36 16.39 -17.05 -19.04
CA PRO A 36 16.74 -16.43 -20.32
C PRO A 36 17.81 -17.22 -21.07
N SER A 37 17.74 -17.27 -22.40
CA SER A 37 18.73 -17.96 -23.24
C SER A 37 20.16 -17.52 -22.92
N GLY A 38 21.08 -18.49 -22.77
CA GLY A 38 22.48 -18.22 -22.45
C GLY A 38 22.74 -17.71 -21.03
N ALA A 39 21.73 -17.72 -20.14
CA ALA A 39 21.92 -17.34 -18.74
C ALA A 39 22.96 -18.24 -18.06
N ARG A 40 23.69 -17.64 -17.11
CA ARG A 40 24.60 -18.36 -16.24
C ARG A 40 23.83 -18.98 -15.08
N ILE A 41 23.89 -20.30 -14.94
CA ILE A 41 23.03 -21.06 -14.04
C ILE A 41 23.86 -21.89 -13.07
N LEU A 42 23.47 -21.90 -11.79
CA LEU A 42 24.04 -22.77 -10.77
C LEU A 42 23.06 -23.91 -10.42
N ASP A 43 23.48 -25.15 -10.58
CA ASP A 43 22.79 -26.33 -10.08
C ASP A 43 23.29 -26.65 -8.66
N VAL A 44 22.42 -26.45 -7.66
CA VAL A 44 22.73 -26.68 -6.24
C VAL A 44 22.23 -28.07 -5.86
N GLY A 45 23.15 -28.94 -5.46
CA GLY A 45 22.89 -30.38 -5.25
C GLY A 45 22.90 -31.15 -6.57
N ALA A 46 23.95 -30.94 -7.38
CA ALA A 46 24.02 -31.42 -8.76
C ALA A 46 23.97 -32.97 -8.90
N GLY A 47 24.18 -33.73 -7.82
CA GLY A 47 24.00 -35.17 -7.82
C GLY A 47 24.86 -35.88 -8.87
N SER A 48 24.21 -36.57 -9.82
CA SER A 48 24.88 -37.27 -10.93
C SER A 48 25.34 -36.34 -12.07
N GLY A 49 25.09 -35.04 -11.97
CA GLY A 49 25.38 -34.08 -13.03
C GLY A 49 24.32 -34.02 -14.14
N ARG A 50 23.27 -34.85 -14.09
CA ARG A 50 22.19 -34.91 -15.09
C ARG A 50 21.58 -33.54 -15.40
N ASP A 51 21.14 -32.83 -14.37
CA ASP A 51 20.47 -31.53 -14.52
C ASP A 51 21.43 -30.48 -15.09
N LEU A 52 22.68 -30.45 -14.61
CA LEU A 52 23.75 -29.62 -15.14
C LEU A 52 24.10 -29.93 -16.61
N ALA A 53 24.19 -31.20 -17.00
CA ALA A 53 24.43 -31.60 -18.39
C ALA A 53 23.27 -31.17 -19.31
N ALA A 54 22.03 -31.34 -18.86
CA ALA A 54 20.85 -30.88 -19.59
C ALA A 54 20.83 -29.34 -19.78
N LEU A 55 21.27 -28.57 -18.77
CA LEU A 55 21.42 -27.12 -18.89
C LEU A 55 22.44 -26.74 -19.98
N LEU A 56 23.59 -27.43 -20.04
CA LEU A 56 24.60 -27.19 -21.08
C LEU A 56 24.06 -27.54 -22.48
N GLN A 57 23.37 -28.67 -22.62
CA GLN A 57 22.75 -29.09 -23.89
C GLN A 57 21.67 -28.11 -24.36
N ALA A 58 20.94 -27.48 -23.44
CA ALA A 58 19.95 -26.45 -23.73
C ALA A 58 20.55 -25.07 -24.04
N GLY A 59 21.88 -24.92 -24.00
CA GLY A 59 22.59 -23.69 -24.39
C GLY A 59 22.79 -22.68 -23.26
N TYR A 60 22.67 -23.09 -21.99
CA TYR A 60 22.97 -22.25 -20.83
C TYR A 60 24.46 -22.36 -20.41
N ASP A 61 24.96 -21.34 -19.71
CA ASP A 61 26.29 -21.39 -19.10
C ASP A 61 26.21 -22.01 -17.69
N GLY A 62 26.12 -23.33 -17.65
CA GLY A 62 25.86 -24.11 -16.44
C GLY A 62 27.10 -24.34 -15.56
N TYR A 63 26.90 -24.27 -14.25
CA TYR A 63 27.84 -24.65 -13.17
C TYR A 63 27.10 -25.42 -12.09
N GLY A 64 27.80 -26.23 -11.28
CA GLY A 64 27.17 -27.03 -10.22
C GLY A 64 27.98 -27.13 -8.95
N VAL A 65 27.27 -27.36 -7.85
CA VAL A 65 27.83 -27.69 -6.54
C VAL A 65 27.17 -28.95 -6.00
N GLU A 66 27.99 -29.90 -5.54
CA GLU A 66 27.53 -31.15 -4.95
C GLU A 66 28.40 -31.48 -3.73
N PRO A 67 27.83 -31.70 -2.53
CA PRO A 67 28.63 -31.98 -1.33
C PRO A 67 29.34 -33.35 -1.38
N SER A 68 28.71 -34.39 -1.94
CA SER A 68 29.28 -35.74 -1.96
C SER A 68 30.43 -35.87 -2.96
N SER A 69 31.62 -36.26 -2.48
CA SER A 69 32.77 -36.51 -3.36
C SER A 69 32.49 -37.61 -4.35
N ARG A 70 31.92 -38.73 -3.90
CA ARG A 70 31.64 -39.87 -4.76
C ARG A 70 30.55 -39.59 -5.80
N LEU A 71 29.54 -38.76 -5.50
CA LEU A 71 28.59 -38.32 -6.52
C LEU A 71 29.24 -37.40 -7.55
N ARG A 72 30.14 -36.51 -7.13
CA ARG A 72 30.93 -35.71 -8.09
C ARG A 72 31.78 -36.60 -9.00
N ASP A 73 32.47 -37.60 -8.46
CA ASP A 73 33.28 -38.53 -9.27
C ASP A 73 32.41 -39.28 -10.29
N ALA A 74 31.23 -39.75 -9.87
CA ALA A 74 30.26 -40.39 -10.76
C ALA A 74 29.73 -39.43 -11.83
N ALA A 75 29.46 -38.17 -11.47
CA ALA A 75 29.01 -37.14 -12.40
C ALA A 75 30.06 -36.81 -13.45
N LEU A 76 31.33 -36.69 -13.05
CA LEU A 76 32.45 -36.44 -13.97
C LEU A 76 32.74 -37.64 -14.88
N ALA A 77 32.49 -38.87 -14.41
CA ALA A 77 32.60 -40.06 -15.23
C ALA A 77 31.49 -40.16 -16.28
N ALA A 78 30.26 -39.76 -15.93
CA ALA A 78 29.11 -39.75 -16.84
C ALA A 78 29.15 -38.58 -17.84
N HIS A 79 29.59 -37.40 -17.38
CA HIS A 79 29.57 -36.15 -18.14
C HIS A 79 30.94 -35.43 -18.03
N PRO A 80 31.97 -35.85 -18.80
CA PRO A 80 33.32 -35.29 -18.71
C PRO A 80 33.41 -33.77 -18.96
N GLU A 81 32.46 -33.20 -19.70
CA GLU A 81 32.34 -31.76 -19.94
C GLU A 81 32.13 -30.93 -18.66
N LEU A 82 31.76 -31.57 -17.55
CA LEU A 82 31.53 -30.91 -16.25
C LEU A 82 32.81 -30.65 -15.45
N THR A 83 33.97 -31.13 -15.93
CA THR A 83 35.25 -31.11 -15.18
C THR A 83 35.64 -29.73 -14.62
N THR A 84 35.38 -28.64 -15.34
CA THR A 84 35.69 -27.27 -14.89
C THR A 84 34.47 -26.51 -14.36
N ARG A 85 33.33 -27.19 -14.25
CA ARG A 85 32.01 -26.60 -13.97
C ARG A 85 31.36 -27.17 -12.70
N LEU A 86 31.87 -28.26 -12.15
CA LEU A 86 31.37 -28.91 -10.93
C LEU A 86 32.38 -28.79 -9.78
N THR A 87 31.94 -28.37 -8.60
CA THR A 87 32.80 -28.27 -7.40
C THR A 87 32.06 -28.73 -6.14
N GLY A 88 32.80 -28.86 -5.03
CA GLY A 88 32.22 -29.15 -3.72
C GLY A 88 31.50 -27.93 -3.13
N GLY A 89 30.32 -28.13 -2.58
CA GLY A 89 29.56 -27.09 -1.87
C GLY A 89 28.26 -27.64 -1.29
N ALA A 90 27.77 -27.05 -0.20
CA ALA A 90 26.56 -27.51 0.48
C ALA A 90 25.74 -26.32 0.99
N LEU A 91 24.42 -26.49 1.08
CA LEU A 91 23.58 -25.59 1.89
C LEU A 91 23.68 -25.97 3.38
N PRO A 92 23.63 -25.00 4.31
CA PRO A 92 23.49 -23.55 4.08
C PRO A 92 24.80 -22.83 3.72
N ALA A 93 25.96 -23.46 3.88
CA ALA A 93 27.28 -22.84 3.74
C ALA A 93 27.82 -22.86 2.29
N LEU A 94 27.09 -22.23 1.35
CA LEU A 94 27.43 -22.28 -0.08
C LEU A 94 28.69 -21.48 -0.46
N GLY A 95 28.99 -20.42 0.30
CA GLY A 95 30.03 -19.45 -0.08
C GLY A 95 29.68 -18.69 -1.36
N THR A 96 30.66 -18.49 -2.23
CA THR A 96 30.50 -17.83 -3.54
C THR A 96 31.13 -18.69 -4.65
N PRO A 97 30.57 -19.87 -4.94
CA PRO A 97 31.13 -20.79 -5.91
C PRO A 97 31.20 -20.12 -7.28
N PHE A 98 32.33 -20.30 -7.96
CA PHE A 98 32.58 -19.70 -9.27
C PHE A 98 32.38 -18.16 -9.31
N GLY A 99 32.53 -17.48 -8.17
CA GLY A 99 32.41 -16.02 -8.08
C GLY A 99 30.98 -15.49 -7.88
N GLY A 100 29.96 -16.34 -7.73
CA GLY A 100 28.56 -15.89 -7.60
C GLY A 100 28.02 -15.30 -8.91
N CYS A 101 27.08 -14.36 -8.84
CA CYS A 101 26.49 -13.67 -10.00
C CYS A 101 25.88 -14.64 -11.03
N PHE A 102 24.89 -15.41 -10.58
CA PHE A 102 24.13 -16.33 -11.43
C PHE A 102 22.80 -15.69 -11.85
N GLY A 103 22.47 -15.77 -13.15
CA GLY A 103 21.15 -15.40 -13.67
C GLY A 103 20.07 -16.44 -13.34
N GLY A 104 20.47 -17.65 -12.93
CA GLY A 104 19.55 -18.70 -12.51
C GLY A 104 20.15 -19.67 -11.49
N ILE A 105 19.30 -20.27 -10.66
CA ILE A 105 19.63 -21.42 -9.83
C ILE A 105 18.61 -22.52 -10.09
N VAL A 106 19.10 -23.76 -10.25
CA VAL A 106 18.30 -24.97 -10.09
C VAL A 106 18.61 -25.56 -8.70
N CYS A 107 17.57 -25.84 -7.91
CA CYS A 107 17.67 -26.44 -6.58
C CYS A 107 16.65 -27.58 -6.50
N CYS A 108 16.94 -28.67 -7.20
CA CYS A 108 16.02 -29.78 -7.38
C CYS A 108 16.20 -30.83 -6.28
N ALA A 109 15.14 -31.08 -5.50
CA ALA A 109 15.15 -32.12 -4.48
C ALA A 109 16.24 -31.97 -3.38
N VAL A 110 16.57 -30.73 -3.00
CA VAL A 110 17.62 -30.44 -2.00
C VAL A 110 17.07 -29.95 -0.67
N LEU A 111 16.19 -28.96 -0.64
CA LEU A 111 15.87 -28.24 0.61
C LEU A 111 15.25 -29.14 1.69
N MET A 112 14.56 -30.23 1.33
CA MET A 112 14.02 -31.18 2.30
C MET A 112 15.10 -31.90 3.14
N HIS A 113 16.36 -31.88 2.69
CA HIS A 113 17.54 -32.43 3.38
C HIS A 113 18.24 -31.40 4.28
N VAL A 114 17.75 -30.15 4.32
CA VAL A 114 18.24 -29.09 5.20
C VAL A 114 17.43 -29.08 6.48
N PRO A 115 18.06 -29.15 7.67
CA PRO A 115 17.36 -29.01 8.95
C PRO A 115 16.56 -27.71 8.99
N GLU A 116 15.39 -27.74 9.63
CA GLU A 116 14.51 -26.56 9.77
C GLU A 116 15.25 -25.34 10.34
N SER A 117 16.14 -25.55 11.32
CA SER A 117 16.95 -24.49 11.93
C SER A 117 17.95 -23.82 10.96
N GLU A 118 18.30 -24.48 9.85
CA GLU A 118 19.25 -24.00 8.84
C GLU A 118 18.56 -23.51 7.56
N LEU A 119 17.25 -23.70 7.42
CA LEU A 119 16.51 -23.40 6.19
C LEU A 119 16.61 -21.92 5.79
N PHE A 120 16.52 -21.01 6.77
CA PHE A 120 16.65 -19.58 6.52
C PHE A 120 18.04 -19.21 5.97
N ASP A 121 19.10 -19.76 6.56
CA ASP A 121 20.47 -19.52 6.11
C ASP A 121 20.73 -20.13 4.73
N ALA A 122 20.12 -21.28 4.42
CA ALA A 122 20.15 -21.87 3.10
C ALA A 122 19.48 -20.98 2.05
N ALA A 123 18.29 -20.46 2.34
CA ALA A 123 17.60 -19.53 1.45
C ALA A 123 18.39 -18.22 1.26
N LEU A 124 19.05 -17.72 2.31
CA LEU A 124 19.92 -16.56 2.24
C LEU A 124 21.18 -16.82 1.39
N ALA A 125 21.77 -18.02 1.45
CA ALA A 125 22.89 -18.41 0.62
C ALA A 125 22.52 -18.45 -0.87
N LEU A 126 21.35 -19.02 -1.21
CA LEU A 126 20.81 -19.00 -2.57
C LEU A 126 20.59 -17.57 -3.08
N ARG A 127 20.03 -16.68 -2.24
CA ARG A 127 19.88 -15.26 -2.56
C ARG A 127 21.22 -14.59 -2.88
N ARG A 128 22.26 -14.86 -2.10
CA ARG A 128 23.56 -14.16 -2.21
C ARG A 128 24.31 -14.44 -3.50
N VAL A 129 24.08 -15.59 -4.14
CA VAL A 129 24.78 -15.99 -5.36
C VAL A 129 24.00 -15.66 -6.63
N LEU A 130 22.72 -15.25 -6.53
CA LEU A 130 21.92 -14.76 -7.65
C LEU A 130 22.21 -13.30 -7.97
N ASP A 131 22.21 -12.98 -9.27
CA ASP A 131 22.14 -11.60 -9.74
C ASP A 131 20.76 -10.98 -9.47
N PRO A 132 20.66 -9.64 -9.46
CA PRO A 132 19.38 -8.94 -9.60
C PRO A 132 18.57 -9.49 -10.78
N HIS A 133 17.26 -9.76 -10.58
CA HIS A 133 16.39 -10.46 -11.55
C HIS A 133 16.76 -11.93 -11.83
N GLY A 134 17.74 -12.48 -11.13
CA GLY A 134 18.08 -13.89 -11.20
C GLY A 134 16.95 -14.76 -10.67
N ARG A 135 16.79 -15.96 -11.23
CA ARG A 135 15.64 -16.83 -10.94
C ARG A 135 16.04 -18.08 -10.19
N LEU A 136 15.19 -18.55 -9.27
CA LEU A 136 15.37 -19.79 -8.54
C LEU A 136 14.26 -20.76 -8.94
N LEU A 137 14.63 -21.84 -9.63
CA LEU A 137 13.76 -22.97 -9.90
C LEU A 137 14.06 -24.06 -8.87
N MET A 138 13.07 -24.42 -8.06
CA MET A 138 13.25 -25.39 -6.99
C MET A 138 12.13 -26.42 -6.98
N SER A 139 12.44 -27.63 -6.51
CA SER A 139 11.48 -28.72 -6.41
C SER A 139 11.58 -29.43 -5.07
N ILE A 140 10.44 -29.67 -4.43
CA ILE A 140 10.32 -30.40 -3.15
C ILE A 140 9.16 -31.40 -3.21
N PRO A 141 9.19 -32.47 -2.41
CA PRO A 141 8.06 -33.38 -2.31
C PRO A 141 6.88 -32.67 -1.63
N ALA A 142 5.70 -32.71 -2.27
CA ALA A 142 4.44 -32.24 -1.70
C ALA A 142 3.80 -33.30 -0.77
N SER A 143 4.04 -34.58 -1.04
CA SER A 143 3.64 -35.68 -0.16
C SER A 143 4.64 -36.83 -0.23
N ARG A 144 4.85 -37.52 0.89
CA ARG A 144 5.68 -38.71 1.04
C ARG A 144 5.05 -39.62 2.10
N THR A 145 4.68 -40.84 1.75
CA THR A 145 4.06 -41.80 2.70
C THR A 145 5.09 -42.66 3.46
N ASP A 146 6.35 -42.63 3.04
CA ASP A 146 7.47 -43.41 3.56
C ASP A 146 8.37 -42.61 4.52
N VAL A 147 7.91 -41.45 5.00
CA VAL A 147 8.63 -40.59 5.95
C VAL A 147 7.96 -40.68 7.31
N GLY A 148 8.74 -41.07 8.33
CA GLY A 148 8.25 -41.22 9.70
C GLY A 148 8.02 -39.88 10.41
N GLN A 149 7.52 -39.93 11.64
CA GLN A 149 7.27 -38.74 12.48
C GLN A 149 8.54 -37.95 12.81
N ASN A 150 9.72 -38.59 12.75
CA ASN A 150 11.02 -37.94 12.90
C ASN A 150 11.52 -37.24 11.63
N HIS A 151 10.65 -37.12 10.61
CA HIS A 151 10.98 -36.60 9.29
C HIS A 151 12.10 -37.36 8.57
N ARG A 152 12.36 -38.63 8.91
CA ARG A 152 13.33 -39.47 8.21
C ARG A 152 12.66 -40.58 7.41
N ASP A 153 13.25 -40.94 6.28
CA ASP A 153 12.86 -42.14 5.53
C ASP A 153 13.47 -43.41 6.13
N ASN A 154 13.11 -44.57 5.58
CA ASN A 154 13.61 -45.88 6.03
C ASN A 154 15.14 -46.04 5.93
N ASN A 155 15.82 -45.16 5.19
CA ASN A 155 17.27 -45.17 5.02
C ASN A 155 17.97 -44.09 5.85
N GLY A 156 17.23 -43.43 6.76
CA GLY A 156 17.77 -42.42 7.67
C GLY A 156 17.94 -41.03 7.04
N ARG A 157 17.54 -40.82 5.77
CA ARG A 157 17.62 -39.48 5.16
C ARG A 157 16.56 -38.56 5.73
N LEU A 158 16.94 -37.32 6.02
CA LEU A 158 16.03 -36.26 6.42
C LEU A 158 15.16 -35.83 5.24
N PHE A 159 13.86 -35.78 5.43
CA PHE A 159 12.86 -35.25 4.51
C PHE A 159 11.89 -34.38 5.30
N HIS A 160 12.26 -33.12 5.53
CA HIS A 160 11.34 -32.16 6.13
C HIS A 160 10.12 -31.94 5.21
N PRO A 161 8.89 -32.06 5.72
CA PRO A 161 7.66 -31.94 4.94
C PRO A 161 7.25 -30.47 4.77
N TYR A 162 8.13 -29.64 4.18
CA TYR A 162 7.85 -28.23 3.98
C TYR A 162 6.62 -28.02 3.09
N LEU A 163 5.69 -27.17 3.52
CA LEU A 163 4.59 -26.78 2.66
C LEU A 163 5.07 -25.76 1.61
N PRO A 164 4.60 -25.83 0.36
CA PRO A 164 4.97 -24.89 -0.68
C PRO A 164 4.74 -23.42 -0.27
N GLU A 165 3.66 -23.17 0.47
CA GLU A 165 3.26 -21.84 0.95
C GLU A 165 4.22 -21.29 2.02
N GLU A 166 4.79 -22.16 2.87
CA GLU A 166 5.79 -21.78 3.88
C GLU A 166 7.10 -21.34 3.20
N LEU A 167 7.54 -22.10 2.19
CA LEU A 167 8.70 -21.75 1.39
C LEU A 167 8.46 -20.47 0.58
N GLN A 168 7.26 -20.30 0.01
CA GLN A 168 6.89 -19.07 -0.67
C GLN A 168 7.05 -17.87 0.27
N LEU A 169 6.50 -17.93 1.48
CA LEU A 169 6.62 -16.85 2.46
C LEU A 169 8.08 -16.58 2.83
N LEU A 170 8.89 -17.62 3.05
CA LEU A 170 10.31 -17.50 3.36
C LEU A 170 11.06 -16.74 2.25
N PHE A 171 10.93 -17.18 1.01
CA PHE A 171 11.61 -16.54 -0.12
C PHE A 171 11.06 -15.13 -0.39
N GLU A 172 9.77 -14.90 -0.24
CA GLU A 172 9.17 -13.57 -0.39
C GLU A 172 9.71 -12.56 0.65
N ARG A 173 9.95 -13.00 1.89
CA ARG A 173 10.61 -12.19 2.93
C ARG A 173 12.06 -11.85 2.57
N LEU A 174 12.70 -12.74 1.81
CA LEU A 174 14.03 -12.56 1.25
C LEU A 174 14.00 -11.84 -0.11
N GLY A 175 12.92 -11.14 -0.45
CA GLY A 175 12.86 -10.28 -1.64
C GLY A 175 12.66 -11.01 -2.97
N PHE A 176 12.28 -12.29 -2.94
CA PHE A 176 11.82 -12.99 -4.11
C PHE A 176 10.34 -12.72 -4.39
N GLN A 177 9.91 -13.02 -5.61
CA GLN A 177 8.51 -13.10 -6.00
C GLN A 177 8.26 -14.45 -6.65
N LEU A 178 7.18 -15.15 -6.24
CA LEU A 178 6.74 -16.35 -6.94
C LEU A 178 6.17 -15.96 -8.32
N ILE A 179 6.70 -16.55 -9.39
CA ILE A 179 6.28 -16.31 -10.78
C ILE A 179 5.81 -17.59 -11.49
N GLY A 180 5.95 -18.76 -10.86
CA GLY A 180 5.41 -20.03 -11.37
C GLY A 180 5.32 -21.10 -10.29
N ARG A 181 4.31 -21.96 -10.40
CA ARG A 181 4.10 -23.15 -9.57
C ARG A 181 3.52 -24.29 -10.43
N TRP A 182 4.04 -25.48 -10.25
CA TRP A 182 3.54 -26.70 -10.89
C TRP A 182 3.52 -27.86 -9.91
N ASP A 183 2.36 -28.48 -9.73
CA ASP A 183 2.18 -29.69 -8.92
C ASP A 183 2.16 -30.93 -9.84
N THR A 184 2.96 -31.94 -9.53
CA THR A 184 3.27 -33.07 -10.44
C THR A 184 3.37 -34.39 -9.68
N GLU A 185 3.04 -35.50 -10.33
CA GLU A 185 3.30 -36.84 -9.78
C GLU A 185 4.80 -37.19 -9.83
N ASP A 186 5.26 -38.12 -8.98
CA ASP A 186 6.66 -38.56 -8.96
C ASP A 186 7.07 -39.26 -10.27
N VAL A 187 8.04 -38.67 -10.98
CA VAL A 187 8.58 -39.21 -12.25
C VAL A 187 9.25 -40.58 -12.05
N LEU A 188 9.79 -40.84 -10.85
CA LEU A 188 10.34 -42.14 -10.47
C LEU A 188 9.27 -43.15 -10.01
N ARG A 189 7.98 -42.79 -10.11
CA ARG A 189 6.80 -43.63 -9.82
C ARG A 189 6.78 -44.28 -8.44
N ARG A 190 7.28 -43.59 -7.40
CA ARG A 190 7.09 -44.02 -6.01
C ARG A 190 5.63 -43.78 -5.61
N GLY A 191 4.92 -44.85 -5.26
CA GLY A 191 3.54 -44.75 -4.77
C GLY A 191 3.42 -43.78 -3.58
N GLY A 192 2.40 -42.91 -3.61
CA GLY A 192 2.13 -41.93 -2.54
C GLY A 192 3.02 -40.68 -2.55
N THR A 193 3.92 -40.54 -3.54
CA THR A 193 4.81 -39.37 -3.66
C THR A 193 4.32 -38.39 -4.73
N SER A 194 4.16 -37.12 -4.36
CA SER A 194 3.88 -36.01 -5.27
C SER A 194 4.91 -34.91 -5.07
N TRP A 195 5.07 -34.04 -6.07
CA TRP A 195 6.10 -33.00 -6.12
C TRP A 195 5.50 -31.66 -6.48
N VAL A 196 6.04 -30.60 -5.88
CA VAL A 196 5.80 -29.23 -6.31
C VAL A 196 7.09 -28.63 -6.85
N THR A 197 7.00 -27.93 -7.97
CA THR A 197 8.07 -27.09 -8.52
C THR A 197 7.66 -25.64 -8.38
N LEU A 198 8.54 -24.81 -7.81
CA LEU A 198 8.34 -23.38 -7.62
C LEU A 198 9.40 -22.61 -8.41
N LEU A 199 8.98 -21.55 -9.08
CA LEU A 199 9.86 -20.62 -9.77
C LEU A 199 9.74 -19.24 -9.13
N PHE A 200 10.84 -18.76 -8.59
CA PHE A 200 10.97 -17.44 -7.99
C PHE A 200 11.84 -16.54 -8.85
N GLU A 201 11.55 -15.24 -8.85
CA GLU A 201 12.44 -14.20 -9.36
C GLU A 201 12.93 -13.33 -8.22
N LEU A 202 14.24 -13.13 -8.15
CA LEU A 202 14.86 -12.19 -7.22
C LEU A 202 14.60 -10.78 -7.72
N ARG A 203 13.78 -10.00 -7.00
CA ARG A 203 13.57 -8.60 -7.40
C ARG A 203 14.90 -7.85 -7.38
N SER A 204 15.18 -7.08 -8.43
CA SER A 204 16.43 -6.34 -8.55
C SER A 204 16.70 -5.44 -7.34
N GLY A 205 17.99 -5.34 -7.00
CA GLY A 205 18.51 -4.66 -5.82
C GLY A 205 17.79 -3.34 -5.53
N GLY A 206 17.27 -3.20 -4.31
CA GLY A 206 16.71 -1.94 -3.83
C GLY A 206 15.23 -1.68 -4.15
N GLN A 207 14.51 -2.51 -4.92
CA GLN A 207 13.04 -2.44 -4.90
C GLN A 207 12.50 -3.11 -3.64
N THR A 208 12.77 -2.48 -2.49
CA THR A 208 11.96 -2.67 -1.28
C THR A 208 10.50 -2.57 -1.70
N ARG A 209 9.61 -3.41 -1.13
CA ARG A 209 8.18 -3.28 -1.44
C ARG A 209 7.81 -1.82 -1.20
N ALA A 210 6.92 -1.23 -1.99
CA ALA A 210 6.64 0.20 -1.84
C ALA A 210 6.19 0.54 -0.40
N ILE A 211 5.57 -0.42 0.31
CA ILE A 211 5.31 -0.30 1.75
C ILE A 211 6.59 -0.19 2.61
N ASP A 212 7.62 -0.99 2.33
CA ASP A 212 8.92 -0.92 3.02
C ASP A 212 9.65 0.39 2.70
N GLN A 213 9.48 0.94 1.48
CA GLN A 213 10.00 2.27 1.13
C GLN A 213 9.33 3.36 1.96
N ILE A 214 7.98 3.32 2.06
CA ILE A 214 7.21 4.21 2.93
C ILE A 214 7.72 4.09 4.37
N GLU A 215 7.83 2.86 4.87
CA GLU A 215 8.29 2.60 6.22
C GLU A 215 9.72 3.11 6.46
N GLY A 216 10.64 2.85 5.54
CA GLY A 216 12.02 3.32 5.61
C GLY A 216 12.09 4.85 5.68
N ILE A 217 11.28 5.57 4.89
CA ILE A 217 11.23 7.04 4.94
C ILE A 217 10.59 7.54 6.25
N LEU A 218 9.53 6.88 6.71
CA LEU A 218 8.86 7.27 7.96
C LEU A 218 9.69 6.94 9.19
N ASN A 219 10.57 5.93 9.16
CA ASN A 219 11.34 5.48 10.32
C ASN A 219 12.80 5.93 10.29
N ARG A 220 13.54 5.63 9.22
CA ARG A 220 15.02 5.72 9.17
C ARG A 220 15.53 7.06 8.67
N ASP A 221 14.81 7.66 7.73
CA ASP A 221 15.17 8.96 7.16
C ASP A 221 15.28 10.04 8.26
N ARG A 222 16.35 10.86 8.20
CA ARG A 222 16.53 12.00 9.12
C ARG A 222 15.35 12.96 9.00
N LYS A 223 14.85 13.42 10.17
CA LYS A 223 13.71 14.33 10.28
C LYS A 223 14.13 15.57 11.04
N VAL A 224 14.24 16.68 10.33
CA VAL A 224 14.48 18.01 10.90
C VAL A 224 13.19 18.81 11.08
N ALA A 225 12.11 18.35 10.44
CA ALA A 225 10.75 18.87 10.52
C ALA A 225 9.73 17.74 10.32
N THR A 226 8.46 18.00 10.64
CA THR A 226 7.35 17.03 10.52
C THR A 226 6.86 16.82 9.08
N TYR A 227 7.50 17.46 8.10
CA TYR A 227 7.10 17.50 6.70
C TYR A 227 6.94 16.14 6.01
N LYS A 228 7.74 15.13 6.37
CA LYS A 228 7.63 13.79 5.75
C LYS A 228 6.31 13.13 6.16
N PHE A 229 5.91 13.27 7.42
CA PHE A 229 4.61 12.80 7.91
C PHE A 229 3.46 13.54 7.22
N ALA A 230 3.54 14.87 7.14
CA ALA A 230 2.54 15.66 6.43
C ALA A 230 2.40 15.26 4.95
N LEU A 231 3.50 14.98 4.24
CA LEU A 231 3.47 14.54 2.85
C LEU A 231 2.78 13.17 2.71
N PHE A 232 3.18 12.16 3.49
CA PHE A 232 2.59 10.82 3.39
C PHE A 232 1.12 10.80 3.81
N ARG A 233 0.74 11.57 4.84
CA ARG A 233 -0.67 11.75 5.20
C ARG A 233 -1.46 12.35 4.05
N ALA A 234 -0.98 13.43 3.45
CA ALA A 234 -1.65 14.07 2.31
C ALA A 234 -1.77 13.14 1.10
N LEU A 235 -0.71 12.44 0.72
CA LEU A 235 -0.74 11.52 -0.41
C LEU A 235 -1.67 10.33 -0.18
N ALA A 236 -1.68 9.75 1.03
CA ALA A 236 -2.59 8.68 1.40
C ALA A 236 -4.06 9.13 1.41
N GLU A 237 -4.36 10.29 2.00
CA GLU A 237 -5.71 10.88 1.97
C GLU A 237 -6.16 11.19 0.53
N ILE A 238 -5.30 11.80 -0.31
CA ILE A 238 -5.65 12.09 -1.72
C ILE A 238 -5.87 10.79 -2.50
N SER A 239 -5.03 9.78 -2.32
CA SER A 239 -5.16 8.51 -3.04
C SER A 239 -6.44 7.73 -2.71
N THR A 240 -7.01 7.96 -1.52
CA THR A 240 -8.22 7.26 -1.05
C THR A 240 -9.49 8.07 -1.26
N GLN A 241 -9.42 9.41 -1.12
CA GLN A 241 -10.59 10.29 -1.16
C GLN A 241 -10.77 11.00 -2.50
N GLU A 242 -9.67 11.30 -3.19
CA GLU A 242 -9.64 12.13 -4.40
C GLU A 242 -8.72 11.53 -5.50
N PRO A 243 -8.77 10.22 -5.79
CA PRO A 243 -7.77 9.56 -6.64
C PRO A 243 -7.68 10.12 -8.07
N ARG A 244 -8.71 10.86 -8.53
CA ARG A 244 -8.81 11.40 -9.88
C ARG A 244 -8.14 12.76 -10.08
N VAL A 245 -7.73 13.43 -9.00
CA VAL A 245 -6.85 14.62 -9.13
C VAL A 245 -5.45 14.22 -9.63
N THR A 246 -5.14 12.94 -9.54
CA THR A 246 -3.86 12.35 -9.91
C THR A 246 -3.83 11.95 -11.38
N ARG A 247 -2.73 12.27 -12.07
CA ARG A 247 -2.52 11.91 -13.47
C ARG A 247 -1.52 10.75 -13.59
N TRP A 248 -1.94 9.70 -14.28
CA TRP A 248 -1.07 8.59 -14.67
C TRP A 248 -0.21 8.99 -15.86
N LEU A 249 1.08 8.69 -15.80
CA LEU A 249 2.06 9.03 -16.82
C LEU A 249 2.67 7.76 -17.43
N PRO A 250 3.09 7.79 -18.70
CA PRO A 250 3.89 6.74 -19.30
C PRO A 250 5.15 6.42 -18.47
N GLY A 251 5.63 5.18 -18.56
CA GLY A 251 6.81 4.72 -17.82
C GLY A 251 6.54 4.43 -16.34
N GLY A 252 5.29 4.14 -15.98
CA GLY A 252 4.95 3.71 -14.61
C GLY A 252 5.11 4.82 -13.58
N ARG A 253 4.80 6.08 -13.93
CA ARG A 253 4.84 7.23 -13.01
C ARG A 253 3.46 7.82 -12.79
N VAL A 254 3.34 8.54 -11.70
CA VAL A 254 2.11 9.21 -11.26
C VAL A 254 2.44 10.64 -10.85
N ALA A 255 1.57 11.59 -11.20
CA ALA A 255 1.72 13.01 -10.89
C ALA A 255 0.54 13.51 -10.04
N VAL A 256 0.85 14.06 -8.86
CA VAL A 256 -0.12 14.65 -7.93
C VAL A 256 0.08 16.17 -7.90
N PRO A 257 -0.95 16.99 -8.19
CA PRO A 257 -0.84 18.44 -8.11
C PRO A 257 -0.40 18.92 -6.72
N ILE A 258 0.61 19.80 -6.67
CA ILE A 258 1.17 20.23 -5.38
C ILE A 258 0.20 21.07 -4.56
N ASP A 259 -0.76 21.73 -5.20
CA ASP A 259 -1.77 22.54 -4.53
C ASP A 259 -2.77 21.67 -3.74
N CYS A 260 -3.14 20.49 -4.26
CA CYS A 260 -3.93 19.49 -3.52
C CYS A 260 -3.20 19.08 -2.23
N ILE A 261 -1.89 18.81 -2.31
CA ILE A 261 -1.06 18.46 -1.16
C ILE A 261 -0.95 19.64 -0.18
N ALA A 262 -0.76 20.86 -0.69
CA ALA A 262 -0.62 22.06 0.13
C ALA A 262 -1.90 22.42 0.90
N ARG A 263 -3.08 22.26 0.30
CA ARG A 263 -4.37 22.46 0.99
C ARG A 263 -4.56 21.47 2.14
N ARG A 264 -4.14 20.21 1.96
CA ARG A 264 -4.15 19.19 3.03
C ARG A 264 -3.23 19.61 4.18
N TRP A 265 -2.01 20.04 3.89
CA TRP A 265 -1.07 20.55 4.90
C TRP A 265 -1.62 21.75 5.66
N LEU A 266 -2.24 22.71 4.97
CA LEU A 266 -2.85 23.87 5.60
C LEU A 266 -3.84 23.43 6.69
N ARG A 267 -4.71 22.46 6.38
CA ARG A 267 -5.64 21.88 7.36
C ARG A 267 -4.94 21.19 8.53
N TYR A 268 -3.90 20.39 8.26
CA TYR A 268 -3.20 19.63 9.32
C TYR A 268 -2.46 20.55 10.31
N TYR A 269 -1.86 21.62 9.79
CA TYR A 269 -1.05 22.54 10.59
C TYR A 269 -1.90 23.64 11.27
N TRP A 270 -3.14 23.86 10.83
CA TRP A 270 -4.00 24.90 11.40
C TRP A 270 -4.23 24.73 12.90
N PRO A 271 -4.74 23.59 13.42
CA PRO A 271 -4.94 23.41 14.87
C PRO A 271 -3.63 23.50 15.67
N ILE A 272 -2.52 23.07 15.06
CA ILE A 272 -1.19 23.09 15.69
C ILE A 272 -0.68 24.52 15.88
N ILE A 273 -0.87 25.37 14.87
CA ILE A 273 -0.40 26.76 14.89
C ILE A 273 -1.37 27.66 15.66
N ALA A 274 -2.66 27.36 15.62
CA ALA A 274 -3.70 28.06 16.37
C ALA A 274 -3.69 27.74 17.88
N ASN A 275 -2.96 26.72 18.30
CA ASN A 275 -2.93 26.30 19.70
C ASN A 275 -2.26 27.37 20.58
N ASP A 276 -2.89 27.70 21.72
CA ASP A 276 -2.37 28.69 22.66
C ASP A 276 -0.97 28.35 23.16
N ARG A 277 -0.73 27.06 23.42
CA ARG A 277 0.61 26.55 23.73
C ARG A 277 1.37 26.31 22.43
N PHE A 278 2.53 26.95 22.29
CA PHE A 278 3.36 26.78 21.11
C PHE A 278 3.73 25.30 20.89
N VAL A 279 3.38 24.75 19.73
CA VAL A 279 3.70 23.36 19.36
C VAL A 279 4.78 23.35 18.26
N PRO A 280 6.00 22.86 18.54
CA PRO A 280 7.10 22.87 17.58
C PRO A 280 6.92 21.78 16.50
N GLN A 281 7.22 22.14 15.26
CA GLN A 281 7.11 21.29 14.07
C GLN A 281 8.47 21.08 13.39
N SER A 282 9.54 21.58 14.01
CA SER A 282 10.92 21.36 13.60
C SER A 282 11.87 21.34 14.80
N LEU A 283 13.08 20.81 14.56
CA LEU A 283 14.17 20.87 15.54
C LEU A 283 14.52 22.32 15.93
N ALA A 284 14.48 23.25 14.98
CA ALA A 284 14.79 24.66 15.22
C ALA A 284 13.76 25.30 16.18
N GLU A 285 12.48 25.07 15.93
CA GLU A 285 11.39 25.52 16.80
C GLU A 285 11.47 24.89 18.21
N GLY A 286 11.77 23.59 18.27
CA GLY A 286 11.94 22.86 19.54
C GLY A 286 13.12 23.38 20.37
N ALA A 287 14.19 23.82 19.70
CA ALA A 287 15.35 24.44 20.34
C ALA A 287 15.10 25.88 20.82
N GLY A 288 13.91 26.46 20.58
CA GLY A 288 13.59 27.85 20.90
C GLY A 288 14.09 28.86 19.87
N ASN A 289 14.61 28.41 18.72
CA ASN A 289 15.05 29.30 17.65
C ASN A 289 13.83 29.73 16.80
N LEU A 290 13.16 30.78 17.25
CA LEU A 290 12.00 31.36 16.56
C LEU A 290 12.39 32.24 15.35
N GLN A 291 13.67 32.42 15.06
CA GLN A 291 14.12 33.12 13.84
C GLN A 291 14.10 32.21 12.60
N GLN A 292 14.01 30.88 12.79
CA GLN A 292 13.88 29.90 11.70
C GLN A 292 12.74 28.89 11.97
N PRO A 293 11.49 29.36 12.06
CA PRO A 293 10.35 28.46 12.21
C PRO A 293 10.10 27.65 10.92
N VAL A 294 9.12 26.74 10.94
CA VAL A 294 8.63 26.14 9.70
C VAL A 294 8.18 27.24 8.74
N ALA A 295 8.54 27.12 7.46
CA ALA A 295 8.54 28.25 6.51
C ALA A 295 7.17 28.91 6.31
N PHE A 296 6.09 28.18 6.58
CA PHE A 296 4.71 28.65 6.43
C PHE A 296 4.07 29.08 7.75
N ARG A 297 4.78 29.06 8.89
CA ARG A 297 4.18 29.42 10.19
C ARG A 297 3.61 30.83 10.19
N ALA A 298 4.42 31.84 9.86
CA ALA A 298 3.97 33.24 9.86
C ALA A 298 2.85 33.52 8.82
N PRO A 299 2.95 33.08 7.54
CA PRO A 299 1.84 33.21 6.60
C PRO A 299 0.54 32.53 7.05
N LEU A 300 0.64 31.34 7.65
CA LEU A 300 -0.54 30.60 8.14
C LEU A 300 -1.13 31.26 9.39
N GLN A 301 -0.29 31.75 10.30
CA GLN A 301 -0.75 32.49 11.48
C GLN A 301 -1.50 33.78 11.10
N ALA A 302 -1.02 34.51 10.08
CA ALA A 302 -1.71 35.70 9.58
C ALA A 302 -3.14 35.38 9.04
N LEU A 303 -3.31 34.22 8.41
CA LEU A 303 -4.61 33.72 7.98
C LEU A 303 -5.48 33.30 9.18
N ILE A 304 -4.94 32.51 10.11
CA ILE A 304 -5.64 32.03 11.31
C ILE A 304 -6.19 33.22 12.12
N GLN A 305 -5.43 34.30 12.23
CA GLN A 305 -5.85 35.50 12.99
C GLN A 305 -7.17 36.10 12.49
N GLN A 306 -7.55 35.89 11.22
CA GLN A 306 -8.82 36.36 10.67
C GLN A 306 -10.04 35.58 11.21
N PHE A 307 -9.80 34.41 11.80
CA PHE A 307 -10.82 33.48 12.27
C PHE A 307 -10.65 33.09 13.75
N ALA A 308 -9.66 33.64 14.46
CA ALA A 308 -9.25 33.18 15.79
C ALA A 308 -10.42 33.10 16.80
N ASP A 309 -11.37 34.03 16.72
CA ASP A 309 -12.53 34.11 17.63
C ASP A 309 -13.76 33.29 17.15
N GLN A 310 -13.62 32.48 16.10
CA GLN A 310 -14.75 31.81 15.42
C GLN A 310 -14.83 30.31 15.69
N GLY A 311 -15.01 29.93 16.95
CA GLY A 311 -15.18 28.53 17.36
C GLY A 311 -13.86 27.85 17.76
N THR A 312 -13.82 26.53 17.66
CA THR A 312 -12.69 25.72 18.13
C THR A 312 -11.49 25.76 17.16
N HIS A 313 -10.30 25.40 17.68
CA HIS A 313 -9.05 25.29 16.90
C HIS A 313 -8.70 26.56 16.09
N GLY A 314 -8.93 27.75 16.66
CA GLY A 314 -8.68 29.03 15.99
C GLY A 314 -9.52 29.22 14.74
N GLY A 315 -10.79 28.80 14.78
CA GLY A 315 -11.75 28.99 13.70
C GLY A 315 -11.54 28.11 12.47
N LEU A 316 -10.97 26.91 12.64
CA LEU A 316 -10.75 25.96 11.54
C LEU A 316 -12.03 25.70 10.73
N THR A 317 -13.14 25.44 11.41
CA THR A 317 -14.43 25.17 10.77
C THR A 317 -14.94 26.38 9.99
N ALA A 318 -14.82 27.58 10.57
CA ALA A 318 -15.27 28.81 9.94
C ALA A 318 -14.48 29.09 8.65
N TRP A 319 -13.15 29.07 8.73
CA TRP A 319 -12.29 29.23 7.56
C TRP A 319 -12.57 28.17 6.50
N HIS A 320 -12.68 26.90 6.89
CA HIS A 320 -12.87 25.82 5.93
C HIS A 320 -14.15 26.02 5.11
N LEU A 321 -15.26 26.36 5.76
CA LEU A 321 -16.53 26.58 5.09
C LEU A 321 -16.50 27.81 4.18
N ASP A 322 -15.91 28.92 4.60
CA ASP A 322 -15.87 30.12 3.78
C ASP A 322 -14.89 29.97 2.61
N SER A 323 -13.79 29.26 2.80
CA SER A 323 -12.84 28.88 1.75
C SER A 323 -13.50 28.02 0.68
N THR A 324 -14.15 26.92 1.06
CA THR A 324 -14.73 25.99 0.08
C THR A 324 -15.99 26.51 -0.57
N SER A 325 -16.68 27.46 0.07
CA SER A 325 -17.86 28.12 -0.51
C SER A 325 -17.57 29.34 -1.37
N GLY A 326 -16.29 29.73 -1.50
CA GLY A 326 -15.90 30.93 -2.26
C GLY A 326 -16.34 32.24 -1.61
N ARG A 327 -16.69 32.23 -0.32
CA ARG A 327 -17.18 33.42 0.42
C ARG A 327 -16.07 34.26 1.04
N LEU A 328 -14.81 33.84 0.92
CA LEU A 328 -13.68 34.59 1.48
C LEU A 328 -13.54 35.98 0.82
N PRO A 329 -13.46 37.06 1.60
CA PRO A 329 -13.08 38.38 1.10
C PRO A 329 -11.74 38.33 0.36
N ALA A 330 -11.55 39.16 -0.67
CA ALA A 330 -10.34 39.17 -1.50
C ALA A 330 -9.04 39.32 -0.69
N ALA A 331 -9.06 40.10 0.41
CA ALA A 331 -7.92 40.24 1.32
C ALA A 331 -7.57 38.91 2.03
N ILE A 332 -8.56 38.13 2.43
CA ILE A 332 -8.36 36.82 3.09
C ILE A 332 -7.93 35.76 2.07
N VAL A 333 -8.47 35.79 0.85
CA VAL A 333 -8.00 34.96 -0.27
C VAL A 333 -6.51 35.19 -0.54
N ALA A 334 -6.04 36.44 -0.49
CA ALA A 334 -4.62 36.75 -0.67
C ALA A 334 -3.74 36.12 0.43
N LEU A 335 -4.20 36.14 1.69
CA LEU A 335 -3.51 35.49 2.82
C LEU A 335 -3.47 33.97 2.66
N GLU A 336 -4.59 33.36 2.29
CA GLU A 336 -4.67 31.92 2.01
C GLU A 336 -3.70 31.50 0.89
N MET A 337 -3.69 32.25 -0.21
CA MET A 337 -2.77 32.02 -1.31
C MET A 337 -1.31 32.24 -0.93
N GLN A 338 -1.01 33.13 0.02
CA GLN A 338 0.34 33.30 0.56
C GLN A 338 0.77 32.08 1.40
N ALA A 339 -0.11 31.61 2.29
CA ALA A 339 0.12 30.41 3.09
C ALA A 339 0.34 29.17 2.20
N LEU A 340 -0.56 28.92 1.24
CA LEU A 340 -0.46 27.81 0.28
C LEU A 340 0.84 27.85 -0.53
N ARG A 341 1.26 29.04 -1.01
CA ARG A 341 2.54 29.20 -1.72
C ARG A 341 3.75 28.87 -0.85
N SER A 342 3.73 29.27 0.43
CA SER A 342 4.81 28.95 1.36
C SER A 342 4.86 27.44 1.68
N ILE A 343 3.70 26.82 1.89
CA ILE A 343 3.56 25.37 2.08
C ILE A 343 4.08 24.61 0.86
N ALA A 344 3.66 24.97 -0.36
CA ALA A 344 4.12 24.32 -1.59
C ALA A 344 5.65 24.43 -1.76
N ARG A 345 6.24 25.58 -1.39
CA ARG A 345 7.70 25.74 -1.37
C ARG A 345 8.35 24.79 -0.37
N ALA A 346 7.82 24.68 0.85
CA ALA A 346 8.32 23.79 1.88
C ALA A 346 8.21 22.30 1.50
N ILE A 347 7.13 21.89 0.84
CA ILE A 347 6.96 20.54 0.28
C ILE A 347 8.09 20.23 -0.72
N ARG A 348 8.33 21.16 -1.67
CA ARG A 348 9.34 20.98 -2.71
C ARG A 348 10.76 20.93 -2.14
N SER A 349 11.15 21.94 -1.35
CA SER A 349 12.51 22.04 -0.80
C SER A 349 12.75 21.12 0.40
N GLY A 350 11.71 20.46 0.91
CA GLY A 350 11.79 19.52 2.02
C GLY A 350 11.59 18.08 1.54
N PRO A 351 10.44 17.46 1.84
CA PRO A 351 10.24 16.03 1.68
C PRO A 351 10.32 15.55 0.22
N VAL A 352 9.97 16.36 -0.78
CA VAL A 352 10.15 15.96 -2.19
C VAL A 352 11.62 15.83 -2.58
N THR A 353 12.50 16.68 -2.01
CA THR A 353 13.94 16.64 -2.30
C THR A 353 14.68 15.57 -1.48
N TYR A 354 14.27 15.36 -0.23
CA TYR A 354 15.04 14.62 0.78
C TYR A 354 14.39 13.32 1.28
N ALA A 355 13.24 12.90 0.74
CA ALA A 355 12.68 11.59 1.07
C ALA A 355 13.39 10.48 0.28
N GLY A 356 13.82 9.45 1.00
CA GLY A 356 14.55 8.31 0.44
C GLY A 356 16.07 8.42 0.59
N GLY A 357 16.58 9.41 1.33
CA GLY A 357 18.01 9.56 1.56
C GLY A 357 18.65 8.40 2.34
N SER A 358 17.86 7.64 3.10
CA SER A 358 18.30 6.40 3.79
C SER A 358 18.01 5.11 3.01
N LEU A 359 17.39 5.19 1.83
CA LEU A 359 17.07 4.04 1.00
C LEU A 359 18.19 3.81 -0.04
N GLU A 360 18.51 2.55 -0.33
CA GLU A 360 19.43 2.20 -1.42
C GLU A 360 18.92 2.68 -2.78
N SER A 361 17.59 2.69 -2.97
CA SER A 361 16.93 3.22 -4.18
C SER A 361 17.09 4.73 -4.35
N GLY A 362 17.54 5.45 -3.31
CA GLY A 362 17.66 6.90 -3.32
C GLY A 362 16.31 7.63 -3.31
N ARG A 363 16.26 8.75 -4.04
CA ARG A 363 15.15 9.71 -4.00
C ARG A 363 13.84 9.09 -4.51
N VAL A 364 12.77 9.26 -3.74
CA VAL A 364 11.45 8.66 -4.04
C VAL A 364 10.51 9.59 -4.79
N PHE A 365 10.67 10.90 -4.65
CA PHE A 365 9.81 11.90 -5.27
C PHE A 365 10.59 12.82 -6.21
N GLU A 366 9.92 13.32 -7.23
CA GLU A 366 10.43 14.42 -8.07
C GLU A 366 9.39 15.55 -8.13
N TYR A 367 9.79 16.71 -8.62
CA TYR A 367 8.88 17.84 -8.84
C TYR A 367 8.92 18.27 -10.31
N ASP A 368 7.77 18.21 -10.98
CA ASP A 368 7.59 18.79 -12.30
C ASP A 368 7.18 20.26 -12.17
N ALA A 369 8.10 21.15 -12.52
CA ALA A 369 7.86 22.60 -12.48
C ALA A 369 6.84 23.08 -13.53
N LYS A 370 6.71 22.39 -14.67
CA LYS A 370 5.79 22.76 -15.75
C LYS A 370 4.35 22.51 -15.34
N THR A 371 4.07 21.33 -14.78
CA THR A 371 2.72 20.96 -14.35
C THR A 371 2.46 21.21 -12.86
N LYS A 372 3.46 21.71 -12.11
CA LYS A 372 3.40 21.95 -10.67
C LYS A 372 2.94 20.71 -9.89
N ALA A 373 3.52 19.55 -10.21
CA ALA A 373 3.12 18.26 -9.65
C ALA A 373 4.28 17.56 -8.96
N VAL A 374 3.98 16.83 -7.89
CA VAL A 374 4.89 15.85 -7.27
C VAL A 374 4.77 14.55 -8.02
N LEU A 375 5.91 14.03 -8.51
CA LEU A 375 5.98 12.77 -9.24
C LEU A 375 6.45 11.63 -8.32
N MET A 376 5.93 10.43 -8.55
CA MET A 376 6.38 9.19 -7.90
C MET A 376 6.14 7.96 -8.79
N SER A 377 6.60 6.79 -8.36
CA SER A 377 6.30 5.54 -9.05
C SER A 377 4.82 5.15 -8.92
N ALA A 378 4.27 4.55 -9.97
CA ALA A 378 2.94 3.96 -9.97
C ALA A 378 2.76 2.89 -8.90
N VAL A 379 3.84 2.15 -8.59
CA VAL A 379 3.85 1.13 -7.54
C VAL A 379 3.64 1.79 -6.16
N LEU A 380 4.34 2.88 -5.87
CA LEU A 380 4.16 3.62 -4.61
C LEU A 380 2.75 4.20 -4.50
N TRP A 381 2.23 4.79 -5.59
CA TRP A 381 0.87 5.33 -5.61
C TRP A 381 -0.20 4.24 -5.37
N ARG A 382 -0.01 3.04 -5.94
CA ARG A 382 -0.89 1.89 -5.71
C ARG A 382 -0.89 1.48 -4.24
N GLU A 383 0.28 1.38 -3.60
CA GLU A 383 0.35 1.06 -2.17
C GLU A 383 -0.36 2.11 -1.31
N LEU A 384 -0.17 3.40 -1.61
CA LEU A 384 -0.90 4.49 -0.94
C LEU A 384 -2.43 4.34 -1.11
N SER A 385 -2.87 3.95 -2.31
CA SER A 385 -4.30 3.77 -2.61
C SER A 385 -4.91 2.56 -1.89
N LEU A 386 -4.14 1.50 -1.68
CA LEU A 386 -4.60 0.26 -1.04
C LEU A 386 -4.51 0.31 0.49
N LEU A 387 -3.43 0.90 1.02
CA LEU A 387 -3.11 0.94 2.45
C LEU A 387 -3.27 2.33 3.07
N GLY A 388 -3.82 3.29 2.33
CA GLY A 388 -3.83 4.70 2.70
C GLY A 388 -4.44 4.99 4.08
N HIS A 389 -5.51 4.29 4.46
CA HIS A 389 -6.13 4.48 5.78
C HIS A 389 -5.19 4.05 6.92
N TRP A 390 -4.56 2.87 6.82
CA TRP A 390 -3.54 2.41 7.77
C TRP A 390 -2.33 3.35 7.83
N ILE A 391 -1.90 3.86 6.67
CA ILE A 391 -0.79 4.80 6.58
C ILE A 391 -1.13 6.10 7.30
N VAL A 392 -2.35 6.65 7.11
CA VAL A 392 -2.80 7.87 7.80
C VAL A 392 -2.76 7.70 9.32
N ASP A 393 -3.33 6.62 9.84
CA ASP A 393 -3.40 6.37 11.28
C ASP A 393 -1.99 6.21 11.89
N ALA A 394 -1.13 5.43 11.24
CA ALA A 394 0.26 5.26 11.66
C ALA A 394 1.05 6.58 11.61
N VAL A 395 0.83 7.40 10.58
CA VAL A 395 1.50 8.68 10.41
C VAL A 395 1.10 9.68 11.49
N ILE A 396 -0.19 9.73 11.88
CA ILE A 396 -0.66 10.64 12.94
C ILE A 396 0.05 10.36 14.27
N VAL A 397 0.11 9.09 14.67
CA VAL A 397 0.78 8.68 15.91
C VAL A 397 2.28 8.98 15.85
N ARG A 398 2.94 8.65 14.74
CA ARG A 398 4.38 8.92 14.57
C ARG A 398 4.71 10.40 14.49
N TRP A 399 3.81 11.21 13.94
CA TRP A 399 3.94 12.66 13.93
C TRP A 399 3.87 13.20 15.35
N ALA A 400 2.86 12.83 16.14
CA ALA A 400 2.76 13.25 17.54
C ALA A 400 4.03 12.91 18.34
N ALA A 401 4.54 11.68 18.20
CA ALA A 401 5.79 11.24 18.82
C ALA A 401 7.02 12.05 18.37
N LEU A 402 7.09 12.44 17.10
CA LEU A 402 8.18 13.30 16.63
C LEU A 402 8.05 14.73 17.19
N THR A 403 6.84 15.27 17.26
CA THR A 403 6.60 16.60 17.86
C THR A 403 6.99 16.60 19.34
N GLU A 404 6.64 15.56 20.11
CA GLU A 404 7.09 15.40 21.50
C GLU A 404 8.62 15.42 21.60
N ARG A 405 9.34 14.71 20.71
CA ARG A 405 10.81 14.75 20.67
C ARG A 405 11.36 16.15 20.39
N PHE A 406 10.72 16.93 19.52
CA PHE A 406 11.11 18.34 19.31
C PHE A 406 10.81 19.20 20.53
N ALA A 407 9.72 18.90 21.23
CA ALA A 407 9.21 19.68 22.35
C ALA A 407 9.73 19.21 23.71
N GLN A 408 10.79 18.41 23.77
CA GLN A 408 11.31 17.82 25.02
C GLN A 408 11.57 18.87 26.12
N ARG A 409 11.99 20.09 25.75
CA ARG A 409 12.23 21.20 26.69
C ARG A 409 10.95 21.93 27.13
N GLN A 410 9.86 21.72 26.42
CA GLN A 410 8.58 22.41 26.62
C GLN A 410 7.59 21.56 27.42
N GLY A 411 7.90 20.29 27.69
CA GLY A 411 7.03 19.35 28.43
C GLY A 411 5.75 18.97 27.69
N LEU A 412 5.75 19.00 26.35
CA LEU A 412 4.63 18.57 25.51
C LEU A 412 4.74 17.06 25.28
N HIS A 413 3.64 16.34 25.46
CA HIS A 413 3.56 14.91 25.21
C HIS A 413 2.77 14.60 23.94
N SER A 414 2.95 13.40 23.40
CA SER A 414 2.19 12.94 22.23
C SER A 414 0.66 13.05 22.47
N GLY A 415 0.19 12.83 23.71
CA GLY A 415 -1.21 12.98 24.09
C GLY A 415 -1.76 14.40 23.94
N ASP A 416 -0.92 15.43 24.03
CA ASP A 416 -1.31 16.83 23.82
C ASP A 416 -1.44 17.15 22.31
N VAL A 417 -0.64 16.48 21.49
CA VAL A 417 -0.52 16.75 20.05
C VAL A 417 -1.53 15.96 19.23
N LEU A 418 -1.86 14.74 19.65
CA LEU A 418 -2.79 13.85 18.96
C LEU A 418 -4.16 14.51 18.69
N PRO A 419 -4.84 15.16 19.68
CA PRO A 419 -6.11 15.84 19.42
C PRO A 419 -5.99 16.91 18.32
N LEU A 420 -4.88 17.65 18.28
CA LEU A 420 -4.65 18.68 17.26
C LEU A 420 -4.49 18.07 15.86
N LEU A 421 -3.83 16.91 15.75
CA LEU A 421 -3.66 16.20 14.48
C LEU A 421 -4.93 15.50 14.00
N LEU A 422 -5.82 15.13 14.94
CA LEU A 422 -7.12 14.50 14.68
C LEU A 422 -8.23 15.52 14.39
N ALA A 423 -8.01 16.79 14.70
CA ALA A 423 -8.99 17.85 14.48
C ALA A 423 -9.41 17.94 13.01
N LYS A 424 -10.72 18.06 12.79
CA LYS A 424 -11.39 18.19 11.49
C LYS A 424 -12.41 19.32 11.57
N PRO A 425 -12.73 19.99 10.44
CA PRO A 425 -13.84 20.93 10.40
C PRO A 425 -15.15 20.27 10.88
N GLU A 426 -15.86 20.92 11.80
CA GLU A 426 -17.07 20.40 12.42
C GLU A 426 -18.21 20.23 11.39
N PRO A 427 -18.87 19.07 11.33
CA PRO A 427 -19.90 18.78 10.32
C PRO A 427 -21.22 19.54 10.54
N GLU A 428 -21.52 19.96 11.77
CA GLU A 428 -22.78 20.60 12.16
C GLU A 428 -23.03 21.90 11.39
N ARG A 429 -21.99 22.72 11.20
CA ARG A 429 -22.12 24.00 10.48
C ARG A 429 -22.28 23.80 8.98
N ALA A 430 -21.71 22.74 8.40
CA ALA A 430 -21.90 22.38 6.99
C ALA A 430 -23.33 21.84 6.73
N THR A 431 -23.79 20.93 7.60
CA THR A 431 -25.14 20.36 7.53
C THR A 431 -26.20 21.44 7.74
N ALA A 432 -25.95 22.46 8.58
CA ALA A 432 -26.84 23.61 8.74
C ALA A 432 -27.02 24.42 7.45
N GLN A 433 -25.95 24.67 6.67
CA GLN A 433 -26.04 25.38 5.39
C GLN A 433 -26.86 24.59 4.36
N ALA A 434 -26.59 23.29 4.21
CA ALA A 434 -27.37 22.43 3.33
C ALA A 434 -28.85 22.36 3.76
N ARG A 435 -29.11 22.25 5.07
CA ARG A 435 -30.48 22.23 5.62
C ARG A 435 -31.24 23.50 5.27
N ALA A 436 -30.60 24.67 5.37
CA ALA A 436 -31.23 25.95 5.03
C ALA A 436 -31.66 25.99 3.55
N VAL A 437 -30.83 25.49 2.64
CA VAL A 437 -31.17 25.37 1.20
C VAL A 437 -32.35 24.43 0.99
N PHE A 438 -32.35 23.26 1.63
CA PHE A 438 -33.46 22.30 1.51
C PHE A 438 -34.79 22.83 2.07
N LEU A 439 -34.75 23.66 3.12
CA LEU A 439 -35.96 24.32 3.64
C LEU A 439 -36.45 25.42 2.70
N ALA A 440 -35.55 26.24 2.16
CA ALA A 440 -35.90 27.34 1.26
C ALA A 440 -36.52 26.86 -0.06
N ALA A 441 -36.10 25.69 -0.56
CA ALA A 441 -36.68 25.06 -1.74
C ALA A 441 -38.10 24.48 -1.52
N GLY A 442 -38.60 24.46 -0.29
CA GLY A 442 -39.79 23.72 0.13
C GLY A 442 -39.43 22.31 0.60
N PRO A 443 -39.97 21.81 1.74
CA PRO A 443 -39.57 20.53 2.33
C PRO A 443 -39.60 19.37 1.33
N ALA A 444 -38.41 18.89 0.97
CA ALA A 444 -38.20 17.84 -0.02
C ALA A 444 -38.58 16.45 0.51
N HIS A 445 -38.42 15.43 -0.34
CA HIS A 445 -38.55 14.04 0.08
C HIS A 445 -37.25 13.56 0.74
N CYS A 446 -37.36 12.73 1.77
CA CYS A 446 -36.25 11.98 2.36
C CYS A 446 -35.62 11.10 1.28
N VAL A 447 -34.33 11.31 0.99
CA VAL A 447 -33.62 10.57 -0.05
C VAL A 447 -33.71 9.05 0.14
N TRP A 448 -33.65 8.57 1.37
CA TRP A 448 -33.63 7.14 1.66
C TRP A 448 -35.00 6.44 1.63
N SER A 449 -36.07 7.14 1.99
CA SER A 449 -37.42 6.56 2.07
C SER A 449 -38.39 7.06 1.00
N GLY A 450 -38.06 8.15 0.31
CA GLY A 450 -38.93 8.83 -0.63
C GLY A 450 -40.10 9.59 0.02
N ARG A 451 -40.16 9.70 1.35
CA ARG A 451 -41.26 10.41 2.05
C ARG A 451 -41.09 11.91 2.10
N GLN A 452 -42.19 12.64 2.03
CA GLN A 452 -42.18 14.08 2.24
C GLN A 452 -41.67 14.42 3.65
N LEU A 453 -40.78 15.40 3.73
CA LEU A 453 -40.27 15.93 4.99
C LEU A 453 -41.09 17.15 5.41
N CYS A 454 -41.07 17.46 6.69
CA CYS A 454 -41.42 18.78 7.21
C CYS A 454 -40.18 19.40 7.88
N GLU A 455 -40.29 20.67 8.26
CA GLU A 455 -39.19 21.38 8.93
C GLU A 455 -38.68 20.64 10.18
N ARG A 456 -39.58 20.04 10.96
CA ARG A 456 -39.23 19.30 12.19
C ARG A 456 -38.56 17.95 11.92
N SER A 457 -38.90 17.29 10.81
CA SER A 457 -38.40 15.95 10.50
C SER A 457 -37.13 15.96 9.63
N LEU A 458 -36.83 17.08 8.97
CA LEU A 458 -35.67 17.26 8.09
C LEU A 458 -34.36 17.31 8.89
N ALA A 459 -33.56 16.27 8.69
CA ALA A 459 -32.14 16.22 8.97
C ALA A 459 -31.34 16.24 7.66
N VAL A 460 -30.03 16.48 7.76
CA VAL A 460 -29.08 16.29 6.66
C VAL A 460 -28.21 15.09 6.99
N ASP A 461 -28.13 14.15 6.06
CA ASP A 461 -27.29 12.96 6.17
C ASP A 461 -26.13 13.03 5.17
N HIS A 462 -25.03 12.38 5.52
CA HIS A 462 -23.89 12.18 4.64
C HIS A 462 -24.05 10.85 3.88
N LEU A 463 -24.02 10.88 2.54
CA LEU A 463 -24.06 9.68 1.69
C LEU A 463 -22.93 8.70 2.07
N ILE A 464 -21.73 9.24 2.29
CA ILE A 464 -20.59 8.58 2.93
C ILE A 464 -20.38 9.22 4.31
N PRO A 465 -20.54 8.46 5.42
CA PRO A 465 -20.46 8.99 6.78
C PRO A 465 -19.21 9.83 7.06
N PHE A 466 -19.39 10.94 7.78
CA PHE A 466 -18.30 11.83 8.17
C PHE A 466 -17.23 11.11 9.01
N ALA A 467 -17.61 10.14 9.84
CA ALA A 467 -16.66 9.33 10.60
C ALA A 467 -15.65 8.58 9.70
N LEU A 468 -16.08 8.19 8.48
CA LEU A 468 -15.23 7.47 7.54
C LEU A 468 -14.33 8.42 6.73
N TRP A 469 -14.90 9.50 6.19
CA TRP A 469 -14.22 10.36 5.20
C TRP A 469 -13.84 11.75 5.71
N GLY A 470 -14.45 12.24 6.79
CA GLY A 470 -14.28 13.62 7.24
C GLY A 470 -14.69 14.65 6.19
N ASN A 471 -15.59 14.29 5.28
CA ASN A 471 -15.96 15.06 4.10
C ASN A 471 -17.33 15.70 4.30
N ASN A 472 -17.38 17.03 4.19
CA ASN A 472 -18.59 17.86 4.27
C ASN A 472 -18.95 18.50 2.92
N ASP A 473 -18.45 17.94 1.82
CA ASP A 473 -18.71 18.44 0.49
C ASP A 473 -20.22 18.39 0.19
N LEU A 474 -20.73 19.40 -0.51
CA LEU A 474 -22.16 19.51 -0.79
C LEU A 474 -22.73 18.29 -1.55
N TRP A 475 -21.95 17.65 -2.41
CA TRP A 475 -22.38 16.42 -3.08
C TRP A 475 -22.55 15.24 -2.11
N ASN A 476 -21.92 15.28 -0.93
CA ASN A 476 -22.04 14.23 0.07
C ASN A 476 -23.27 14.45 0.98
N LEU A 477 -23.96 15.59 0.89
CA LEU A 477 -25.05 15.95 1.79
C LEU A 477 -26.43 15.78 1.14
N VAL A 478 -27.36 15.12 1.84
CA VAL A 478 -28.72 14.87 1.35
C VAL A 478 -29.79 15.09 2.42
N PRO A 479 -31.02 15.48 2.05
CA PRO A 479 -32.12 15.58 2.99
C PRO A 479 -32.60 14.18 3.41
N ALA A 480 -32.67 13.97 4.72
CA ALA A 480 -33.10 12.71 5.31
C ALA A 480 -34.08 12.94 6.47
N HIS A 481 -34.91 11.93 6.76
CA HIS A 481 -35.71 11.95 7.97
C HIS A 481 -34.81 11.66 9.18
N ALA A 482 -34.93 12.45 10.26
CA ALA A 482 -34.07 12.34 11.45
C ALA A 482 -33.93 10.90 11.98
N ALA A 483 -35.04 10.17 12.15
CA ALA A 483 -35.00 8.78 12.61
C ALA A 483 -34.26 7.82 11.66
N ILE A 484 -34.34 8.06 10.34
CA ILE A 484 -33.65 7.24 9.33
C ILE A 484 -32.16 7.56 9.32
N ASN A 485 -31.81 8.84 9.45
CA ASN A 485 -30.42 9.28 9.61
C ASN A 485 -29.77 8.61 10.83
N CYS A 486 -30.45 8.63 11.99
CA CYS A 486 -29.98 7.95 13.20
C CYS A 486 -29.83 6.44 13.00
N GLN A 487 -30.71 5.80 12.23
CA GLN A 487 -30.62 4.37 11.93
C GLN A 487 -29.41 4.03 11.05
N LYS A 488 -29.11 4.87 10.05
CA LYS A 488 -27.94 4.69 9.19
C LYS A 488 -26.65 4.87 9.99
N SER A 489 -26.57 5.90 10.84
CA SER A 489 -25.38 6.20 11.65
C SER A 489 -24.12 6.19 10.77
N ASP A 490 -23.07 5.47 11.17
CA ASP A 490 -21.80 5.35 10.44
C ASP A 490 -21.77 4.23 9.38
N LYS A 491 -22.93 3.66 9.03
CA LYS A 491 -23.04 2.61 8.00
C LYS A 491 -23.10 3.20 6.59
N LEU A 492 -22.64 2.42 5.62
CA LEU A 492 -22.72 2.79 4.20
C LEU A 492 -24.03 2.30 3.58
N PRO A 493 -24.71 3.10 2.74
CA PRO A 493 -25.88 2.63 2.01
C PRO A 493 -25.51 1.43 1.12
N ALA A 494 -26.41 0.45 1.02
CA ALA A 494 -26.25 -0.68 0.11
C ALA A 494 -26.23 -0.20 -1.35
N GLY A 495 -25.45 -0.88 -2.20
CA GLY A 495 -25.31 -0.51 -3.62
C GLY A 495 -26.65 -0.49 -4.37
N ALA A 496 -27.54 -1.43 -4.08
CA ALA A 496 -28.89 -1.47 -4.66
C ALA A 496 -29.74 -0.25 -4.25
N LEU A 497 -29.66 0.16 -2.97
CA LEU A 497 -30.38 1.34 -2.46
C LEU A 497 -29.89 2.62 -3.13
N LEU A 498 -28.58 2.77 -3.34
CA LEU A 498 -28.04 3.94 -4.05
C LEU A 498 -28.62 4.05 -5.45
N VAL A 499 -28.69 2.94 -6.19
CA VAL A 499 -29.26 2.90 -7.55
C VAL A 499 -30.75 3.24 -7.51
N GLU A 500 -31.51 2.66 -6.59
CA GLU A 500 -32.93 2.95 -6.39
C GLU A 500 -33.18 4.43 -6.08
N ARG A 501 -32.32 5.06 -5.27
CA ARG A 501 -32.47 6.45 -4.81
C ARG A 501 -31.71 7.47 -5.65
N ARG A 502 -31.22 7.08 -6.83
CA ARG A 502 -30.42 7.93 -7.72
C ARG A 502 -31.05 9.29 -7.97
N ASP A 503 -32.31 9.30 -8.38
CA ASP A 503 -32.97 10.54 -8.81
C ASP A 503 -33.11 11.51 -7.64
N HIS A 504 -33.52 11.03 -6.46
CA HIS A 504 -33.59 11.85 -5.25
C HIS A 504 -32.23 12.45 -4.82
N ILE A 505 -31.14 11.68 -4.98
CA ILE A 505 -29.78 12.16 -4.69
C ILE A 505 -29.40 13.27 -5.68
N VAL A 506 -29.63 13.04 -6.97
CA VAL A 506 -29.29 13.97 -8.05
C VAL A 506 -30.13 15.27 -8.00
N ASP A 507 -31.39 15.16 -7.59
CA ASP A 507 -32.25 16.32 -7.36
C ASP A 507 -31.74 17.17 -6.20
N SER A 508 -31.33 16.52 -5.10
CA SER A 508 -30.71 17.19 -3.95
C SER A 508 -29.44 17.95 -4.36
N TRP A 509 -28.61 17.35 -5.22
CA TRP A 509 -27.44 18.01 -5.78
C TRP A 509 -27.79 19.21 -6.65
N SER A 510 -28.86 19.12 -7.42
CA SER A 510 -29.31 20.24 -8.26
C SER A 510 -29.73 21.43 -7.39
N LEU A 511 -30.50 21.19 -6.32
CA LEU A 511 -30.87 22.24 -5.36
C LEU A 511 -29.64 22.90 -4.71
N LEU A 512 -28.67 22.10 -4.27
CA LEU A 512 -27.45 22.63 -3.64
C LEU A 512 -26.58 23.39 -4.64
N ARG A 513 -26.48 22.92 -5.90
CA ARG A 513 -25.74 23.61 -6.96
C ARG A 513 -26.43 24.90 -7.39
N ASP A 514 -27.76 24.94 -7.45
CA ASP A 514 -28.49 26.14 -7.82
C ASP A 514 -28.36 27.23 -6.76
N ALA A 515 -28.37 26.86 -5.47
CA ALA A 515 -28.18 27.79 -4.36
C ALA A 515 -26.71 28.23 -4.18
N MET A 516 -25.76 27.33 -4.43
CA MET A 516 -24.33 27.56 -4.17
C MET A 516 -23.45 26.99 -5.30
N PRO A 517 -23.50 27.55 -6.52
CA PRO A 517 -22.92 26.92 -7.71
C PRO A 517 -21.40 26.80 -7.65
N GLU A 518 -20.70 27.85 -7.20
CA GLU A 518 -19.24 27.84 -7.11
C GLU A 518 -18.75 26.83 -6.05
N ALA A 519 -19.41 26.83 -4.89
CA ALA A 519 -19.12 25.90 -3.80
C ALA A 519 -19.36 24.44 -4.22
N PHE A 520 -20.52 24.17 -4.83
CA PHE A 520 -20.89 22.83 -5.26
C PHE A 520 -19.92 22.31 -6.34
N ASP A 521 -19.60 23.15 -7.33
CA ASP A 521 -18.66 22.77 -8.39
C ASP A 521 -17.27 22.48 -7.83
N GLY A 522 -16.76 23.32 -6.92
CA GLY A 522 -15.48 23.10 -6.25
C GLY A 522 -15.46 21.80 -5.44
N HIS A 523 -16.52 21.51 -4.69
CA HIS A 523 -16.67 20.26 -3.96
C HIS A 523 -16.77 19.04 -4.89
N ALA A 524 -17.55 19.11 -5.96
CA ALA A 524 -17.72 18.02 -6.93
C ALA A 524 -16.41 17.71 -7.68
N MET A 525 -15.56 18.72 -7.90
CA MET A 525 -14.22 18.53 -8.48
C MET A 525 -13.36 17.55 -7.68
N HIS A 526 -13.49 17.50 -6.35
CA HIS A 526 -12.71 16.57 -5.52
C HIS A 526 -12.96 15.11 -5.91
N LEU A 527 -14.22 14.77 -6.21
CA LEU A 527 -14.62 13.41 -6.58
C LEU A 527 -14.50 13.14 -8.10
N LEU A 528 -14.77 14.14 -8.94
CA LEU A 528 -14.71 14.03 -10.39
C LEU A 528 -13.27 14.11 -10.94
N GLY A 529 -12.39 14.83 -10.27
CA GLY A 529 -11.06 15.22 -10.77
C GLY A 529 -11.09 16.39 -11.76
N SER A 530 -12.27 16.90 -12.12
CA SER A 530 -12.45 18.03 -13.03
C SER A 530 -13.75 18.77 -12.73
N LYS A 531 -13.88 20.01 -13.22
CA LYS A 531 -15.06 20.85 -12.96
C LYS A 531 -16.30 20.23 -13.62
N PRO A 532 -17.41 20.03 -12.90
CA PRO A 532 -18.62 19.49 -13.49
C PRO A 532 -19.11 20.35 -14.66
N GLY A 533 -19.41 19.71 -15.79
CA GLY A 533 -19.94 20.37 -16.99
C GLY A 533 -21.29 21.05 -16.77
N ARG A 534 -21.70 21.89 -17.74
CA ARG A 534 -22.98 22.64 -17.69
C ARG A 534 -24.19 21.81 -18.16
N GLU A 535 -23.99 20.87 -19.07
CA GLU A 535 -25.07 20.17 -19.81
C GLU A 535 -25.67 18.94 -19.11
N GLY A 536 -25.82 18.96 -17.78
CA GLY A 536 -26.49 17.90 -17.02
C GLY A 536 -25.78 16.54 -16.92
N HIS A 537 -24.84 16.22 -17.84
CA HIS A 537 -24.03 15.00 -17.82
C HIS A 537 -23.25 14.79 -16.51
N TRP A 538 -22.87 15.90 -15.85
CA TRP A 538 -22.19 15.90 -14.56
C TRP A 538 -22.94 15.11 -13.48
N ARG A 539 -24.28 15.05 -13.53
CA ARG A 539 -25.11 14.31 -12.55
C ARG A 539 -24.83 12.82 -12.60
N SER A 540 -24.84 12.27 -13.81
CA SER A 540 -24.56 10.86 -14.07
C SER A 540 -23.13 10.50 -13.73
N GLU A 541 -22.18 11.38 -14.08
CA GLU A 541 -20.77 11.18 -13.78
C GLU A 541 -20.52 11.22 -12.26
N LEU A 542 -21.02 12.24 -11.57
CA LEU A 542 -20.86 12.39 -10.12
C LEU A 542 -21.52 11.22 -9.37
N PHE A 543 -22.69 10.76 -9.82
CA PHE A 543 -23.36 9.59 -9.24
C PHE A 543 -22.58 8.29 -9.45
N ALA A 544 -22.03 8.07 -10.65
CA ALA A 544 -21.16 6.92 -10.89
C ALA A 544 -19.94 6.93 -9.97
N ARG A 545 -19.38 8.11 -9.71
CA ARG A 545 -18.22 8.28 -8.83
C ARG A 545 -18.54 8.15 -7.35
N LEU A 546 -19.69 8.64 -6.91
CA LEU A 546 -20.21 8.39 -5.57
C LEU A 546 -20.32 6.89 -5.31
N ARG A 547 -20.89 6.13 -6.27
CA ARG A 547 -21.02 4.68 -6.13
C ARG A 547 -19.66 3.99 -6.03
N GLU A 548 -18.73 4.35 -6.90
CA GLU A 548 -17.34 3.86 -6.85
C GLU A 548 -16.72 4.11 -5.47
N ALA A 549 -16.84 5.33 -4.95
CA ALA A 549 -16.34 5.71 -3.63
C ALA A 549 -16.98 4.91 -2.47
N VAL A 550 -18.30 4.71 -2.50
CA VAL A 550 -19.03 3.92 -1.48
C VAL A 550 -18.59 2.45 -1.53
N GLU A 551 -18.46 1.85 -2.72
CA GLU A 551 -18.04 0.45 -2.88
C GLU A 551 -16.60 0.23 -2.42
N VAL A 552 -15.67 1.09 -2.87
CA VAL A 552 -14.26 1.01 -2.47
C VAL A 552 -14.11 1.19 -0.96
N THR A 553 -14.81 2.17 -0.36
CA THR A 553 -14.74 2.40 1.09
C THR A 553 -15.20 1.19 1.88
N ALA A 554 -16.28 0.55 1.47
CA ALA A 554 -16.78 -0.63 2.17
C ALA A 554 -15.82 -1.83 2.05
N LEU A 555 -15.24 -2.07 0.87
CA LEU A 555 -14.26 -3.14 0.67
C LEU A 555 -12.99 -2.91 1.49
N GLN A 556 -12.49 -1.66 1.51
CA GLN A 556 -11.25 -1.34 2.21
C GLN A 556 -11.41 -1.28 3.74
N ARG A 557 -12.57 -0.88 4.25
CA ARG A 557 -12.80 -0.70 5.69
C ARG A 557 -13.67 -1.77 6.35
N GLY A 558 -14.21 -2.71 5.58
CA GLY A 558 -15.10 -3.75 6.10
C GLY A 558 -16.38 -3.21 6.75
N VAL A 559 -16.88 -2.05 6.30
CA VAL A 559 -18.02 -1.34 6.91
C VAL A 559 -19.33 -2.01 6.53
N GLU A 560 -20.24 -2.14 7.50
CA GLU A 560 -21.58 -2.71 7.31
C GLU A 560 -22.41 -1.92 6.28
N ARG A 561 -23.15 -2.66 5.44
CA ARG A 561 -24.10 -2.09 4.48
C ARG A 561 -25.47 -1.90 5.12
N TRP A 562 -26.10 -0.78 4.81
CA TRP A 562 -27.38 -0.39 5.38
C TRP A 562 -28.45 -0.20 4.31
N THR A 563 -29.64 -0.67 4.65
CA THR A 563 -30.91 -0.36 3.99
C THR A 563 -31.95 0.04 5.05
N PRO A 564 -32.85 1.00 4.78
CA PRO A 564 -33.91 1.35 5.71
C PRO A 564 -34.73 0.12 6.10
N LYS A 565 -35.07 -0.02 7.39
CA LYS A 565 -35.99 -1.09 7.83
C LYS A 565 -37.39 -0.77 7.32
N VAL A 566 -38.08 -1.76 6.75
CA VAL A 566 -39.45 -1.61 6.20
C VAL A 566 -40.41 -1.04 7.24
N GLU A 567 -40.33 -1.47 8.50
CA GLU A 567 -41.19 -1.00 9.59
C GLU A 567 -40.94 0.46 9.97
N VAL A 568 -39.70 0.95 9.99
CA VAL A 568 -39.41 2.38 10.23
C VAL A 568 -39.80 3.20 9.00
N ALA A 569 -39.55 2.64 7.81
CA ALA A 569 -40.04 3.15 6.55
C ALA A 569 -41.57 3.06 6.44
N GLN A 570 -42.32 2.40 7.32
CA GLN A 570 -43.79 2.36 7.35
C GLN A 570 -44.40 3.09 8.58
N ALA A 571 -43.76 3.07 9.74
CA ALA A 571 -44.22 3.75 10.96
C ALA A 571 -44.17 5.28 10.82
N VAL A 572 -43.18 5.79 10.09
CA VAL A 572 -43.13 7.20 9.68
C VAL A 572 -44.27 7.54 8.68
N SER A 573 -45.02 6.56 8.15
CA SER A 573 -46.22 6.79 7.30
C SER A 573 -47.47 7.10 8.11
N ILE A 574 -47.53 6.60 9.34
CA ILE A 574 -48.75 6.53 10.13
C ILE A 574 -48.87 7.76 11.04
N ALA A 575 -47.75 8.37 11.44
CA ALA A 575 -47.70 9.52 12.35
C ALA A 575 -48.17 10.88 11.75
N HIS A 576 -48.62 10.89 10.48
CA HIS A 576 -49.10 12.09 9.77
C HIS A 576 -50.46 11.90 9.09
N ARG A 577 -51.28 10.94 9.57
CA ARG A 577 -52.72 10.94 9.30
C ARG A 577 -53.48 11.62 10.43
#